data_AF-A0A6C0HIG0-F1
#
_entry.id   AF-A0A6C0HIG0-F1
#
_cell.length_a   1.000
_cell.length_b   1.000
_cell.length_c   1.000
_cell.angle_alpha   90.00
_cell.angle_beta   90.00
_cell.angle_gamma   90.00
#
_symmetry.space_group_name_H-M   'P 1'
#
loop_
_entity.id
_entity.type
_entity.pdbx_description
1 polymer ?
#
loop_
_entity_poly.entity_id
_entity_poly.type
_entity_poly.pdbx_seq_one_letter_code
_entity_poly.pdbx_strand_id
1 'polypeptide(L)'
;MNPNVLVFEDGVLLKDINTDFVWRGFCSSAHKNGPIMRYIQSILPPRSLFIVPRSDGNVTRNNTYNEGYHHLNWETDIEPYIKYAKDTSRVLLVGVLSLLEYREPDINYVYIPLEDDFFSMGVEHWFPQDQLLPWEQRTDELVWRGGCSGIGEGESLRIRFAKEIYKYNPNTQVRLGRWWSENKGIPEELFGEHMHHMSMTSQKIYFIVDGNVIASNHMWGFATGAVPFLISNAYCWFSEYLKPYVNYIPIAYDLSDLVEKLEWVKNNDEAAKQIAQGALELTRTVFSADFQRQYLREQFSKYIPIKET
;
A
#
# COMPACT_ATOMS: atom_id res chain seq x y z
N MET A 1 -5.01 8.97 26.95
CA MET A 1 -4.54 8.53 25.63
C MET A 1 -5.20 9.42 24.59
N ASN A 2 -4.44 10.02 23.67
CA ASN A 2 -5.04 10.73 22.53
C ASN A 2 -5.85 9.72 21.71
N PRO A 3 -7.11 10.01 21.34
CA PRO A 3 -7.86 9.14 20.46
C PRO A 3 -7.11 8.94 19.14
N ASN A 4 -6.82 7.68 18.83
CA ASN A 4 -6.09 7.23 17.64
C ASN A 4 -6.99 6.45 16.67
N VAL A 5 -8.31 6.53 16.86
CA VAL A 5 -9.31 5.80 16.07
C VAL A 5 -10.47 6.73 15.75
N LEU A 6 -10.80 6.84 14.47
CA LEU A 6 -12.07 7.41 14.02
C LEU A 6 -13.17 6.38 14.17
N VAL A 7 -14.32 6.79 14.68
CA VAL A 7 -15.49 5.90 14.85
C VAL A 7 -16.70 6.56 14.24
N PHE A 8 -17.37 5.83 13.37
CA PHE A 8 -18.61 6.22 12.73
C PHE A 8 -19.72 5.21 13.05
N GLU A 9 -20.89 5.73 13.40
CA GLU A 9 -22.09 4.96 13.66
C GLU A 9 -23.15 5.39 12.64
N ASP A 10 -23.57 4.48 11.76
CA ASP A 10 -24.54 4.80 10.68
C ASP A 10 -24.15 6.04 9.85
N GLY A 11 -22.84 6.23 9.62
CA GLY A 11 -22.31 7.39 8.91
C GLY A 11 -22.08 8.63 9.77
N VAL A 12 -22.49 8.63 11.04
CA VAL A 12 -22.32 9.75 11.97
C VAL A 12 -21.03 9.59 12.77
N LEU A 13 -20.18 10.61 12.78
CA LEU A 13 -18.95 10.63 13.58
C LEU A 13 -19.28 10.58 15.09
N LEU A 14 -18.86 9.51 15.76
CA LEU A 14 -19.03 9.28 17.19
C LEU A 14 -17.76 9.61 17.98
N LYS A 15 -16.59 9.34 17.40
CA LYS A 15 -15.29 9.60 18.01
C LYS A 15 -14.32 10.12 16.96
N ASP A 16 -13.71 11.27 17.25
CA ASP A 16 -12.72 11.92 16.40
C ASP A 16 -11.28 11.64 16.87
N ILE A 17 -10.32 11.85 15.98
CA ILE A 17 -8.88 11.87 16.27
C ILE A 17 -8.37 13.32 16.41
N ASN A 18 -7.31 13.49 17.18
CA ASN A 18 -6.72 14.81 17.46
C ASN A 18 -5.82 15.35 16.34
N THR A 19 -5.75 14.66 15.20
CA THR A 19 -4.92 15.03 14.03
C THR A 19 -5.77 15.23 12.79
N ASP A 20 -5.28 16.05 11.85
CA ASP A 20 -6.00 16.26 10.58
C ASP A 20 -5.90 15.06 9.63
N PHE A 21 -4.88 14.22 9.84
CA PHE A 21 -4.61 13.03 9.03
C PHE A 21 -4.98 11.76 9.79
N VAL A 22 -5.62 10.84 9.08
CA VAL A 22 -5.75 9.44 9.49
C VAL A 22 -4.43 8.71 9.23
N TRP A 23 -3.81 8.96 8.07
CA TRP A 23 -2.43 8.60 7.77
C TRP A 23 -1.83 9.62 6.78
N ARG A 24 -0.49 9.70 6.72
CA ARG A 24 0.22 10.68 5.90
C ARG A 24 1.55 10.13 5.40
N GLY A 25 1.69 10.07 4.07
CA GLY A 25 2.90 9.73 3.33
C GLY A 25 2.85 10.33 1.93
N PHE A 26 3.95 10.25 1.18
CA PHE A 26 4.00 10.72 -0.20
C PHE A 26 3.08 9.86 -1.08
N CYS A 27 2.05 10.49 -1.68
CA CYS A 27 1.03 9.81 -2.49
C CYS A 27 0.33 8.65 -1.73
N SER A 28 0.18 8.83 -0.41
CA SER A 28 -0.50 7.91 0.50
C SER A 28 -0.96 8.70 1.73
N SER A 29 -2.02 9.49 1.58
CA SER A 29 -2.56 10.35 2.64
C SER A 29 -4.08 10.37 2.65
N ALA A 30 -4.67 10.26 3.83
CA ALA A 30 -6.09 10.55 4.02
C ALA A 30 -6.29 11.49 5.21
N HIS A 31 -7.08 12.52 4.98
CA HIS A 31 -7.52 13.44 6.01
C HIS A 31 -8.75 12.89 6.71
N LYS A 32 -8.90 13.16 8.01
CA LYS A 32 -10.09 12.73 8.77
C LYS A 32 -11.40 13.29 8.20
N ASN A 33 -11.32 14.46 7.57
CA ASN A 33 -12.42 15.14 6.89
C ASN A 33 -12.24 15.13 5.37
N GLY A 34 -11.40 14.24 4.84
CA GLY A 34 -11.05 14.14 3.42
C GLY A 34 -12.09 13.41 2.57
N PRO A 35 -11.91 13.41 1.25
CA PRO A 35 -12.74 12.68 0.28
C PRO A 35 -13.08 11.24 0.67
N ILE A 36 -12.09 10.44 1.10
CA ILE A 36 -12.33 9.04 1.46
C ILE A 36 -13.29 8.95 2.66
N MET A 37 -12.99 9.67 3.74
CA MET A 37 -13.78 9.61 4.98
C MET A 37 -15.19 10.20 4.80
N ARG A 38 -15.34 11.27 4.02
CA ARG A 38 -16.67 11.84 3.69
C ARG A 38 -17.51 10.88 2.86
N TYR A 39 -16.88 10.21 1.89
CA TYR A 39 -17.58 9.24 1.06
C TYR A 39 -18.03 8.03 1.87
N ILE A 40 -17.16 7.48 2.72
CA ILE A 40 -17.53 6.39 3.62
C ILE A 40 -18.72 6.78 4.49
N GLN A 41 -18.68 7.94 5.15
CA GLN A 41 -19.80 8.43 5.97
C GLN A 41 -21.13 8.49 5.20
N SER A 42 -21.11 8.85 3.92
CA SER A 42 -22.34 8.96 3.13
C SER A 42 -22.91 7.63 2.64
N ILE A 43 -22.14 6.55 2.67
CA ILE A 43 -22.55 5.23 2.18
C ILE A 43 -22.62 4.15 3.27
N LEU A 44 -22.23 4.46 4.51
CA LEU A 44 -22.30 3.50 5.61
C LEU A 44 -23.76 3.08 5.85
N PRO A 45 -24.07 1.77 5.80
CA PRO A 45 -25.44 1.29 5.95
C PRO A 45 -25.90 1.35 7.41
N PRO A 46 -27.22 1.38 7.68
CA PRO A 46 -27.75 1.31 9.04
C PRO A 46 -27.27 0.07 9.79
N ARG A 47 -27.13 0.20 11.11
CA ARG A 47 -26.53 -0.78 12.04
C ARG A 47 -25.01 -0.95 11.88
N SER A 48 -24.32 -0.08 11.17
CA SER A 48 -22.86 -0.13 11.06
C SER A 48 -22.20 0.52 12.27
N LEU A 49 -21.09 -0.07 12.70
CA LEU A 49 -20.08 0.57 13.53
C LEU A 49 -18.76 0.47 12.76
N PHE A 50 -18.36 1.55 12.10
CA PHE A 50 -17.14 1.58 11.32
C PHE A 50 -16.03 2.27 12.09
N ILE A 51 -14.89 1.61 12.25
CA ILE A 51 -13.70 2.18 12.88
C ILE A 51 -12.55 2.28 11.89
N VAL A 52 -11.80 3.37 11.96
CA VAL A 52 -10.55 3.54 11.22
C VAL A 52 -9.43 3.84 12.21
N PRO A 53 -8.60 2.84 12.53
CA PRO A 53 -7.44 3.04 13.37
C PRO A 53 -6.35 3.80 12.62
N ARG A 54 -5.54 4.55 13.36
CA ARG A 54 -4.32 5.19 12.85
C ARG A 54 -3.20 4.15 12.72
N SER A 55 -3.33 3.22 11.77
CA SER A 55 -2.35 2.16 11.50
C SER A 55 -2.23 1.91 10.00
N ASP A 56 -1.02 1.58 9.54
CA ASP A 56 -0.71 1.24 8.14
C ASP A 56 -1.29 -0.14 7.71
N GLY A 57 -2.11 -0.77 8.55
CA GLY A 57 -2.77 -2.04 8.22
C GLY A 57 -2.41 -3.23 9.12
N ASN A 58 -1.82 -3.03 10.30
CA ASN A 58 -1.67 -4.12 11.28
C ASN A 58 -2.60 -3.85 12.46
N VAL A 59 -3.79 -4.45 12.39
CA VAL A 59 -4.83 -4.38 13.43
C VAL A 59 -5.26 -5.80 13.72
N THR A 60 -4.53 -6.45 14.62
CA THR A 60 -4.87 -7.79 15.11
C THR A 60 -4.85 -7.79 16.64
N ARG A 61 -5.65 -8.64 17.27
CA ARG A 61 -5.64 -8.83 18.73
C ARG A 61 -4.29 -9.35 19.25
N ASN A 62 -3.54 -10.06 18.42
CA ASN A 62 -2.27 -10.72 18.77
C ASN A 62 -1.25 -10.57 17.62
N ASN A 63 -0.59 -9.42 17.52
CA ASN A 63 0.46 -9.24 16.53
C ASN A 63 1.77 -9.89 17.00
N THR A 64 2.04 -11.12 16.57
CA THR A 64 3.28 -11.86 16.90
C THR A 64 4.53 -11.22 16.29
N TYR A 65 4.40 -10.31 15.33
CA TYR A 65 5.55 -9.57 14.77
C TYR A 65 6.09 -8.45 15.68
N ASN A 66 5.46 -8.22 16.84
CA ASN A 66 5.97 -7.28 17.86
C ASN A 66 7.15 -7.81 18.68
N GLU A 67 7.45 -9.10 18.62
CA GLU A 67 8.59 -9.67 19.32
C GLU A 67 9.85 -9.58 18.45
N GLY A 68 10.50 -8.41 18.46
CA GLY A 68 11.91 -8.34 18.05
C GLY A 68 12.40 -7.02 17.48
N TYR A 69 11.55 -6.23 16.79
CA TYR A 69 12.01 -5.03 16.09
C TYR A 69 11.12 -3.78 16.25
N HIS A 70 9.91 -3.89 16.81
CA HIS A 70 8.94 -2.80 16.80
C HIS A 70 8.09 -2.74 18.08
N HIS A 71 8.27 -1.69 18.90
CA HIS A 71 7.20 -1.21 19.76
C HIS A 71 6.29 -0.31 18.90
N LEU A 72 5.30 -0.89 18.24
CA LEU A 72 4.31 -0.09 17.51
C LEU A 72 3.41 0.62 18.53
N ASN A 73 3.73 1.86 18.91
CA ASN A 73 2.87 2.74 19.73
C ASN A 73 1.50 3.09 19.08
N TRP A 74 1.15 2.41 17.98
CA TRP A 74 0.08 2.70 17.04
C TRP A 74 -0.98 1.58 17.04
N GLU A 75 -0.82 0.59 17.90
CA GLU A 75 -1.81 -0.47 18.05
C GLU A 75 -3.13 0.11 18.57
N THR A 76 -4.19 -0.25 17.87
CA THR A 76 -5.54 0.03 18.31
C THR A 76 -6.05 -1.21 19.01
N ASP A 77 -6.30 -1.09 20.32
CA ASP A 77 -7.10 -2.08 21.03
C ASP A 77 -8.53 -2.06 20.46
N ILE A 78 -8.89 -3.14 19.78
CA ILE A 78 -10.19 -3.28 19.12
C ILE A 78 -11.28 -3.87 20.03
N GLU A 79 -10.91 -4.47 21.17
CA GLU A 79 -11.85 -5.13 22.09
C GLU A 79 -13.00 -4.24 22.58
N PRO A 80 -12.75 -2.95 22.93
CA PRO A 80 -13.84 -2.06 23.32
C PRO A 80 -14.91 -1.89 22.24
N TYR A 81 -14.52 -1.89 20.95
CA TYR A 81 -15.46 -1.73 19.84
C TYR A 81 -16.19 -3.03 19.51
N ILE A 82 -15.53 -4.18 19.67
CA ILE A 82 -16.17 -5.50 19.55
C ILE A 82 -17.28 -5.63 20.60
N LYS A 83 -16.96 -5.30 21.86
CA LYS A 83 -17.94 -5.33 22.95
C LYS A 83 -19.11 -4.38 22.67
N TYR A 84 -18.81 -3.13 22.30
CA TYR A 84 -19.84 -2.14 21.99
C TYR A 84 -20.76 -2.59 20.84
N ALA A 85 -20.20 -3.13 19.76
CA ALA A 85 -20.99 -3.62 18.63
C ALA A 85 -21.93 -4.76 19.04
N LYS A 86 -21.46 -5.70 19.87
CA LYS A 86 -22.30 -6.78 20.43
C LYS A 86 -23.42 -6.23 21.31
N ASP A 87 -23.09 -5.36 22.26
CA ASP A 87 -24.04 -4.79 23.21
C ASP A 87 -25.13 -3.94 22.52
N THR A 88 -24.81 -3.35 21.37
CA THR A 88 -25.73 -2.51 20.57
C THR A 88 -26.33 -3.21 19.35
N SER A 89 -26.06 -4.51 19.17
CA SER A 89 -26.52 -5.29 18.00
C SER A 89 -26.13 -4.67 16.64
N ARG A 90 -24.95 -4.05 16.58
CA ARG A 90 -24.32 -3.45 15.39
C ARG A 90 -23.33 -4.41 14.75
N VAL A 91 -23.05 -4.18 13.47
CA VAL A 91 -22.01 -4.89 12.73
C VAL A 91 -20.74 -4.04 12.77
N LEU A 92 -19.70 -4.55 13.45
CA LEU A 92 -18.38 -3.94 13.46
C LEU A 92 -17.71 -4.12 12.10
N LEU A 93 -17.19 -3.02 11.56
CA LEU A 93 -16.41 -2.94 10.33
C LEU A 93 -15.10 -2.21 10.65
N VAL A 94 -13.95 -2.78 10.25
CA VAL A 94 -12.63 -2.21 10.53
C VAL A 94 -11.96 -1.78 9.23
N GLY A 95 -11.81 -0.48 9.04
CA GLY A 95 -11.12 0.11 7.89
C GLY A 95 -9.60 -0.06 8.02
N VAL A 96 -8.96 -0.64 7.01
CA VAL A 96 -7.50 -0.88 7.00
C VAL A 96 -6.91 -0.57 5.64
N LEU A 97 -5.66 -0.10 5.57
CA LEU A 97 -4.98 0.07 4.28
C LEU A 97 -4.60 -1.27 3.65
N SER A 98 -4.18 -2.20 4.49
CA SER A 98 -3.75 -3.54 4.12
C SER A 98 -3.85 -4.47 5.32
N LEU A 99 -3.64 -5.76 5.11
CA LEU A 99 -3.40 -6.75 6.16
C LEU A 99 -2.32 -7.70 5.64
N LEU A 100 -1.51 -8.23 6.55
CA LEU A 100 -0.64 -9.39 6.27
C LEU A 100 -1.49 -10.68 6.27
N GLU A 101 -0.83 -11.83 6.14
CA GLU A 101 -1.46 -13.15 5.91
C GLU A 101 -2.56 -13.52 6.94
N TYR A 102 -2.49 -13.04 8.17
CA TYR A 102 -3.47 -13.35 9.20
C TYR A 102 -4.65 -12.36 9.21
N ARG A 103 -5.86 -12.90 9.04
CA ARG A 103 -7.12 -12.18 9.25
C ARG A 103 -7.90 -12.87 10.36
N GLU A 104 -8.38 -12.07 11.31
CA GLU A 104 -9.27 -12.59 12.34
C GLU A 104 -10.64 -12.91 11.70
N PRO A 105 -11.09 -14.18 11.76
CA PRO A 105 -12.28 -14.61 11.02
C PRO A 105 -13.58 -13.99 11.55
N ASP A 106 -13.57 -13.43 12.76
CA ASP A 106 -14.73 -12.78 13.39
C ASP A 106 -14.74 -11.24 13.21
N ILE A 107 -13.79 -10.69 12.45
CA ILE A 107 -13.70 -9.25 12.18
C ILE A 107 -13.95 -8.99 10.69
N ASN A 108 -14.89 -8.08 10.41
CA ASN A 108 -15.18 -7.63 9.06
C ASN A 108 -14.21 -6.51 8.67
N TYR A 109 -13.12 -6.85 7.99
CA TYR A 109 -12.18 -5.87 7.47
C TYR A 109 -12.66 -5.26 6.15
N VAL A 110 -12.47 -3.95 6.02
CA VAL A 110 -12.72 -3.21 4.79
C VAL A 110 -11.40 -2.55 4.37
N TYR A 111 -10.81 -3.01 3.28
CA TYR A 111 -9.61 -2.37 2.74
C TYR A 111 -9.99 -1.03 2.13
N ILE A 112 -9.42 0.07 2.62
CA ILE A 112 -9.73 1.42 2.15
C ILE A 112 -8.68 1.93 1.17
N PRO A 113 -9.06 2.75 0.17
CA PRO A 113 -8.12 3.45 -0.69
C PRO A 113 -7.08 4.26 0.09
N LEU A 114 -5.87 4.41 -0.47
CA LEU A 114 -4.72 4.93 0.27
C LEU A 114 -4.61 6.46 0.25
N GLU A 115 -5.25 7.15 -0.69
CA GLU A 115 -4.91 8.54 -1.01
C GLU A 115 -6.16 9.34 -1.43
N ASP A 116 -6.40 10.47 -0.78
CA ASP A 116 -7.59 11.32 -0.95
C ASP A 116 -7.71 11.94 -2.35
N ASP A 117 -6.60 12.42 -2.93
CA ASP A 117 -6.59 13.02 -4.25
C ASP A 117 -6.77 11.96 -5.34
N PHE A 118 -6.15 10.78 -5.19
CA PHE A 118 -6.38 9.63 -6.08
C PHE A 118 -7.81 9.11 -5.97
N PHE A 119 -8.40 9.13 -4.77
CA PHE A 119 -9.79 8.76 -4.58
C PHE A 119 -10.75 9.75 -5.25
N SER A 120 -10.37 11.04 -5.28
CA SER A 120 -11.18 12.10 -5.87
C SER A 120 -11.09 12.13 -7.39
N MET A 121 -9.86 12.07 -7.91
CA MET A 121 -9.54 12.39 -9.31
C MET A 121 -9.00 11.19 -10.10
N GLY A 122 -8.66 10.08 -9.43
CA GLY A 122 -7.97 8.94 -10.04
C GLY A 122 -6.47 9.17 -10.12
N VAL A 123 -5.71 8.09 -10.24
CA VAL A 123 -4.24 8.15 -10.29
C VAL A 123 -3.75 8.81 -11.59
N GLU A 124 -4.43 8.58 -12.73
CA GLU A 124 -4.04 9.15 -14.03
C GLU A 124 -4.10 10.69 -14.05
N HIS A 125 -4.89 11.34 -13.18
CA HIS A 125 -4.89 12.80 -13.05
C HIS A 125 -3.51 13.35 -12.64
N TRP A 126 -2.76 12.58 -11.83
CA TRP A 126 -1.45 12.95 -11.31
C TRP A 126 -0.30 12.34 -12.10
N PHE A 127 -0.56 11.23 -12.77
CA PHE A 127 0.38 10.48 -13.60
C PHE A 127 -0.20 10.31 -15.00
N PRO A 128 -0.37 11.41 -15.76
CA PRO A 128 -1.04 11.36 -17.04
C PRO A 128 -0.17 10.67 -18.08
N GLN A 129 -0.77 9.74 -18.83
CA GLN A 129 -0.02 8.85 -19.72
C GLN A 129 0.69 9.59 -20.87
N ASP A 130 0.16 10.73 -21.31
CA ASP A 130 0.75 11.56 -22.36
C ASP A 130 2.05 12.26 -21.92
N GLN A 131 2.33 12.31 -20.62
CA GLN A 131 3.57 12.83 -20.06
C GLN A 131 4.61 11.75 -19.76
N LEU A 132 4.26 10.47 -19.94
CA LEU A 132 5.18 9.37 -19.66
C LEU A 132 6.23 9.23 -20.77
N LEU A 133 7.44 8.85 -20.37
CA LEU A 133 8.51 8.53 -21.31
C LEU A 133 8.13 7.30 -22.16
N PRO A 134 8.25 7.37 -23.50
CA PRO A 134 8.04 6.22 -24.38
C PRO A 134 8.92 5.04 -23.99
N TRP A 135 8.43 3.81 -24.16
CA TRP A 135 9.14 2.60 -23.74
C TRP A 135 10.56 2.52 -24.30
N GLU A 136 10.73 2.85 -25.57
CA GLU A 136 12.01 2.78 -26.29
C GLU A 136 13.05 3.79 -25.79
N GLN A 137 12.63 4.81 -25.04
CA GLN A 137 13.51 5.81 -24.44
C GLN A 137 13.86 5.49 -22.98
N ARG A 138 13.27 4.44 -22.40
CA ARG A 138 13.52 4.03 -21.01
C ARG A 138 14.85 3.31 -20.87
N THR A 139 15.52 3.51 -19.74
CA THR A 139 16.82 2.88 -19.46
C THR A 139 16.67 1.53 -18.75
N ASP A 140 17.66 0.66 -18.95
CA ASP A 140 17.80 -0.63 -18.21
C ASP A 140 18.50 -0.45 -16.85
N GLU A 141 18.77 0.80 -16.45
CA GLU A 141 19.34 1.10 -15.14
C GLU A 141 18.36 0.72 -14.03
N LEU A 142 18.87 0.14 -12.95
CA LEU A 142 18.06 -0.17 -11.78
C LEU A 142 18.15 1.00 -10.80
N VAL A 143 17.00 1.62 -10.52
CA VAL A 143 16.90 2.79 -9.64
C VAL A 143 15.84 2.54 -8.57
N TRP A 144 16.19 2.81 -7.32
CA TRP A 144 15.26 2.85 -6.20
C TRP A 144 15.85 3.63 -5.02
N ARG A 145 14.99 4.35 -4.30
CA ARG A 145 15.31 5.03 -3.04
C ARG A 145 14.18 4.82 -2.04
N GLY A 146 14.52 4.28 -0.87
CA GLY A 146 13.58 4.13 0.24
C GLY A 146 14.30 3.89 1.56
N GLY A 147 13.60 4.08 2.68
CA GLY A 147 14.18 3.89 4.02
C GLY A 147 14.48 2.42 4.35
N CYS A 148 15.00 2.19 5.55
CA CYS A 148 15.49 0.88 5.99
C CYS A 148 14.42 -0.01 6.67
N SER A 149 13.13 0.22 6.38
CA SER A 149 11.99 -0.55 6.89
C SER A 149 11.76 -1.87 6.11
N GLY A 150 10.75 -2.67 6.49
CA GLY A 150 10.56 -4.00 5.91
C GLY A 150 10.40 -5.06 6.99
N ILE A 151 9.29 -5.80 7.02
CA ILE A 151 9.22 -7.01 7.84
C ILE A 151 10.18 -8.06 7.28
N GLY A 152 10.94 -8.72 8.15
CA GLY A 152 11.83 -9.82 7.80
C GLY A 152 12.44 -10.46 9.05
N GLU A 153 12.83 -11.73 8.95
CA GLU A 153 13.52 -12.44 10.03
C GLU A 153 14.96 -11.94 10.14
N GLY A 154 15.30 -11.28 11.26
CA GLY A 154 16.64 -10.78 11.57
C GLY A 154 17.09 -9.53 10.80
N GLU A 155 16.71 -9.38 9.52
CA GLU A 155 17.02 -8.19 8.71
C GLU A 155 15.82 -7.73 7.88
N SER A 156 15.64 -6.40 7.78
CA SER A 156 14.49 -5.84 7.09
C SER A 156 14.51 -6.14 5.58
N LEU A 157 13.33 -6.32 5.00
CA LEU A 157 13.16 -6.59 3.56
C LEU A 157 13.95 -5.60 2.69
N ARG A 158 13.86 -4.29 2.95
CA ARG A 158 14.50 -3.28 2.10
C ARG A 158 16.02 -3.32 2.18
N ILE A 159 16.59 -3.69 3.33
CA ILE A 159 18.05 -3.86 3.47
C ILE A 159 18.49 -5.09 2.68
N ARG A 160 17.80 -6.24 2.84
CA ARG A 160 18.07 -7.46 2.06
C ARG A 160 17.97 -7.17 0.56
N PHE A 161 16.92 -6.47 0.14
CA PHE A 161 16.71 -6.05 -1.25
C PHE A 161 17.86 -5.21 -1.80
N ALA A 162 18.28 -4.17 -1.08
CA ALA A 162 19.41 -3.34 -1.49
C ALA A 162 20.71 -4.15 -1.59
N LYS A 163 20.95 -5.08 -0.64
CA LYS A 163 22.11 -5.99 -0.67
C LYS A 163 22.10 -6.91 -1.89
N GLU A 164 20.98 -7.56 -2.19
CA GLU A 164 20.89 -8.48 -3.34
C GLU A 164 21.09 -7.76 -4.67
N ILE A 165 20.50 -6.57 -4.85
CA ILE A 165 20.73 -5.79 -6.08
C ILE A 165 22.18 -5.26 -6.14
N TYR A 166 22.77 -4.85 -5.01
CA TYR A 166 24.17 -4.41 -4.98
C TYR A 166 25.14 -5.55 -5.34
N LYS A 167 24.92 -6.77 -4.84
CA LYS A 167 25.70 -7.97 -5.23
C LYS A 167 25.59 -8.25 -6.72
N TYR A 168 24.40 -8.11 -7.28
CA TYR A 168 24.13 -8.32 -8.70
C TYR A 168 24.78 -7.24 -9.58
N ASN A 169 24.67 -5.96 -9.20
CA ASN A 169 25.28 -4.84 -9.91
C ASN A 169 25.67 -3.70 -8.94
N PRO A 170 26.95 -3.60 -8.53
CA PRO A 170 27.40 -2.55 -7.61
C PRO A 170 27.19 -1.12 -8.12
N ASN A 171 27.11 -0.92 -9.44
CA ASN A 171 26.90 0.38 -10.08
C ASN A 171 25.43 0.83 -10.12
N THR A 172 24.50 0.00 -9.63
CA THR A 172 23.07 0.32 -9.54
C THR A 172 22.79 1.60 -8.73
N GLN A 173 21.68 2.27 -9.05
CA GLN A 173 21.08 3.31 -8.23
C GLN A 173 19.92 2.75 -7.38
N VAL A 174 19.91 1.47 -7.05
CA VAL A 174 19.12 0.97 -5.92
C VAL A 174 19.92 1.21 -4.64
N ARG A 175 19.46 2.16 -3.82
CA ARG A 175 20.09 2.50 -2.53
C ARG A 175 19.06 2.82 -1.46
N LEU A 176 19.47 2.63 -0.22
CA LEU A 176 18.72 3.02 0.96
C LEU A 176 18.86 4.53 1.21
N GLY A 177 17.78 5.13 1.70
CA GLY A 177 17.84 6.41 2.39
C GLY A 177 18.23 6.21 3.86
N ARG A 178 18.76 7.25 4.49
CA ARG A 178 19.20 7.21 5.89
C ARG A 178 18.05 7.25 6.92
N TRP A 179 16.81 7.32 6.46
CA TRP A 179 15.65 7.30 7.35
C TRP A 179 15.50 5.90 7.97
N TRP A 180 15.44 5.84 9.32
CA TRP A 180 15.34 4.60 10.11
C TRP A 180 16.54 3.66 10.01
N SER A 181 17.74 4.20 9.82
CA SER A 181 18.97 3.40 9.73
C SER A 181 19.69 3.21 11.07
N GLU A 182 19.22 3.84 12.14
CA GLU A 182 19.88 3.87 13.45
C GLU A 182 20.10 2.45 14.00
N ASN A 183 21.32 2.17 14.45
CA ASN A 183 21.72 0.89 15.07
C ASN A 183 21.55 -0.36 14.19
N LYS A 184 21.43 -0.23 12.86
CA LYS A 184 21.23 -1.36 11.94
C LYS A 184 22.50 -1.94 11.31
N GLY A 185 23.67 -1.33 11.53
CA GLY A 185 24.96 -1.84 11.01
C GLY A 185 25.01 -1.97 9.48
N ILE A 186 24.30 -1.11 8.76
CA ILE A 186 24.18 -1.15 7.30
C ILE A 186 25.47 -0.60 6.67
N PRO A 187 26.11 -1.32 5.73
CA PRO A 187 27.28 -0.83 5.00
C PRO A 187 27.02 0.49 4.26
N GLU A 188 27.98 1.41 4.28
CA GLU A 188 27.82 2.78 3.77
C GLU A 188 27.53 2.81 2.25
N GLU A 189 28.08 1.85 1.51
CA GLU A 189 27.91 1.69 0.06
C GLU A 189 26.47 1.39 -0.36
N LEU A 190 25.61 0.96 0.56
CA LEU A 190 24.19 0.71 0.31
C LEU A 190 23.32 1.96 0.43
N PHE A 191 23.87 3.07 0.96
CA PHE A 191 23.16 4.34 1.02
C PHE A 191 23.36 5.17 -0.25
N GLY A 192 22.40 6.05 -0.51
CA GLY A 192 22.46 6.99 -1.62
C GLY A 192 21.77 8.29 -1.27
N GLU A 193 22.13 9.34 -2.00
CA GLU A 193 21.52 10.67 -1.85
C GLU A 193 20.01 10.63 -2.12
N HIS A 194 19.30 11.57 -1.49
CA HIS A 194 17.87 11.75 -1.71
C HIS A 194 17.57 11.98 -3.19
N MET A 195 16.56 11.29 -3.70
CA MET A 195 16.11 11.39 -5.08
C MET A 195 14.61 11.71 -5.11
N HIS A 196 14.21 12.60 -6.02
CA HIS A 196 12.79 12.86 -6.23
C HIS A 196 12.09 11.62 -6.81
N HIS A 197 10.88 11.31 -6.34
CA HIS A 197 10.15 10.11 -6.72
C HIS A 197 9.97 9.96 -8.24
N MET A 198 9.67 11.07 -8.92
CA MET A 198 9.47 11.05 -10.38
C MET A 198 10.75 10.74 -11.15
N SER A 199 11.93 11.01 -10.60
CA SER A 199 13.20 10.68 -11.26
C SER A 199 13.45 9.17 -11.37
N MET A 200 12.73 8.37 -10.59
CA MET A 200 12.80 6.90 -10.63
C MET A 200 11.84 6.28 -11.66
N THR A 201 11.17 7.09 -12.49
CA THR A 201 10.15 6.61 -13.43
C THR A 201 10.64 6.49 -14.87
N SER A 202 11.89 6.87 -15.14
CA SER A 202 12.49 6.80 -16.50
C SER A 202 13.06 5.42 -16.84
N GLN A 203 13.03 4.48 -15.89
CA GLN A 203 13.55 3.13 -16.03
C GLN A 203 12.49 2.20 -16.63
N LYS A 204 12.92 1.07 -17.19
CA LYS A 204 12.01 -0.01 -17.63
C LYS A 204 11.42 -0.79 -16.45
N ILE A 205 12.12 -0.84 -15.32
CA ILE A 205 11.67 -1.52 -14.10
C ILE A 205 11.41 -0.48 -13.01
N TYR A 206 10.28 -0.62 -12.33
CA TYR A 206 9.93 0.20 -11.17
C TYR A 206 9.63 -0.69 -9.96
N PHE A 207 10.38 -0.49 -8.87
CA PHE A 207 10.28 -1.36 -7.69
C PHE A 207 9.24 -0.85 -6.68
N ILE A 208 8.31 -1.73 -6.34
CA ILE A 208 7.36 -1.59 -5.24
C ILE A 208 7.79 -2.58 -4.16
N VAL A 209 8.47 -2.07 -3.14
CA VAL A 209 9.07 -2.87 -2.06
C VAL A 209 8.38 -2.53 -0.74
N ASP A 210 7.75 -3.52 -0.13
CA ASP A 210 7.06 -3.36 1.16
C ASP A 210 7.90 -2.66 2.22
N GLY A 211 7.20 -1.90 3.06
CA GLY A 211 7.75 -1.26 4.25
C GLY A 211 7.40 -2.12 5.46
N ASN A 212 6.84 -1.50 6.49
CA ASN A 212 6.32 -2.28 7.61
C ASN A 212 5.10 -3.12 7.20
N VAL A 213 4.28 -2.61 6.28
CA VAL A 213 3.24 -3.38 5.60
C VAL A 213 3.38 -3.05 4.11
N ILE A 214 2.43 -2.35 3.50
CA ILE A 214 2.58 -1.84 2.13
C ILE A 214 3.51 -0.61 2.04
N ALA A 215 3.93 -0.29 0.82
CA ALA A 215 4.69 0.91 0.48
C ALA A 215 3.80 2.02 -0.11
N SER A 216 4.18 3.28 0.07
CA SER A 216 3.38 4.41 -0.42
C SER A 216 3.27 4.49 -1.96
N ASN A 217 4.11 3.76 -2.69
CA ASN A 217 4.04 3.63 -4.15
C ASN A 217 3.20 2.45 -4.64
N HIS A 218 2.46 1.76 -3.76
CA HIS A 218 1.55 0.67 -4.12
C HIS A 218 0.45 1.09 -5.10
N MET A 219 -0.03 2.33 -5.08
CA MET A 219 -1.00 2.81 -6.06
C MET A 219 -0.31 3.40 -7.31
N TRP A 220 0.55 4.39 -7.11
CA TRP A 220 1.08 5.15 -8.25
C TRP A 220 2.23 4.45 -9.00
N GLY A 221 2.87 3.42 -8.43
CA GLY A 221 3.94 2.68 -9.09
C GLY A 221 3.52 2.00 -10.40
N PHE A 222 2.25 1.62 -10.52
CA PHE A 222 1.66 1.06 -11.74
C PHE A 222 1.39 2.13 -12.82
N ALA A 223 1.32 3.39 -12.43
CA ALA A 223 1.07 4.52 -13.34
C ALA A 223 2.35 5.06 -14.00
N THR A 224 3.51 4.49 -13.69
CA THR A 224 4.82 5.01 -14.13
C THR A 224 5.15 4.70 -15.59
N GLY A 225 4.44 3.76 -16.21
CA GLY A 225 4.74 3.22 -17.54
C GLY A 225 5.97 2.31 -17.59
N ALA A 226 6.52 1.94 -16.44
CA ALA A 226 7.53 0.90 -16.27
C ALA A 226 6.87 -0.43 -15.89
N VAL A 227 7.64 -1.51 -15.87
CA VAL A 227 7.24 -2.81 -15.33
C VAL A 227 7.27 -2.74 -13.80
N PRO A 228 6.12 -2.89 -13.11
CA PRO A 228 6.11 -2.91 -11.66
C PRO A 228 6.68 -4.24 -11.15
N PHE A 229 7.75 -4.17 -10.36
CA PHE A 229 8.27 -5.30 -9.59
C PHE A 229 7.68 -5.20 -8.19
N LEU A 230 6.73 -6.08 -7.87
CA LEU A 230 6.05 -6.06 -6.57
C LEU A 230 6.65 -7.10 -5.64
N ILE A 231 7.22 -6.63 -4.53
CA ILE A 231 7.73 -7.47 -3.44
C ILE A 231 6.85 -7.19 -2.22
N SER A 232 5.77 -7.97 -2.09
CA SER A 232 4.77 -7.79 -1.05
C SER A 232 4.10 -9.10 -0.62
N ASN A 233 3.85 -9.23 0.67
CA ASN A 233 2.99 -10.26 1.26
C ASN A 233 1.67 -9.66 1.79
N ALA A 234 1.46 -8.37 1.58
CA ALA A 234 0.29 -7.67 2.06
C ALA A 234 -0.86 -7.79 1.07
N TYR A 235 -2.06 -7.87 1.62
CA TYR A 235 -3.29 -7.78 0.87
C TYR A 235 -3.92 -6.39 1.08
N CYS A 236 -4.33 -5.74 0.00
CA CYS A 236 -4.94 -4.41 0.01
C CYS A 236 -6.13 -4.35 -0.96
N TRP A 237 -6.78 -3.19 -1.04
CA TRP A 237 -8.07 -3.04 -1.72
C TRP A 237 -8.07 -3.42 -3.21
N PHE A 238 -6.91 -3.38 -3.87
CA PHE A 238 -6.77 -3.71 -5.29
C PHE A 238 -6.07 -5.04 -5.56
N SER A 239 -5.68 -5.81 -4.54
CA SER A 239 -4.91 -7.05 -4.69
C SER A 239 -5.57 -8.07 -5.62
N GLU A 240 -6.91 -8.17 -5.63
CA GLU A 240 -7.66 -9.09 -6.51
C GLU A 240 -7.58 -8.74 -8.00
N TYR A 241 -7.16 -7.52 -8.33
CA TYR A 241 -7.03 -7.07 -9.72
C TYR A 241 -5.59 -7.17 -10.24
N LEU A 242 -4.65 -7.54 -9.38
CA LEU A 242 -3.27 -7.82 -9.75
C LEU A 242 -3.20 -9.18 -10.45
N LYS A 243 -2.61 -9.18 -11.64
CA LYS A 243 -2.45 -10.36 -12.49
C LYS A 243 -0.97 -10.52 -12.84
N PRO A 244 -0.29 -11.54 -12.25
CA PRO A 244 1.12 -11.79 -12.52
C PRO A 244 1.41 -11.90 -14.02
N TYR A 245 2.48 -11.24 -14.47
CA TYR A 245 2.91 -11.16 -15.87
C TYR A 245 1.87 -10.57 -16.83
N VAL A 246 0.83 -9.91 -16.31
CA VAL A 246 -0.12 -9.12 -17.09
C VAL A 246 0.02 -7.64 -16.74
N ASN A 247 0.03 -7.29 -15.46
CA ASN A 247 0.14 -5.90 -15.00
C ASN A 247 1.25 -5.66 -13.96
N TYR A 248 2.01 -6.70 -13.60
CA TYR A 248 3.21 -6.62 -12.78
C TYR A 248 4.03 -7.91 -12.84
N ILE A 249 5.26 -7.86 -12.33
CA ILE A 249 6.06 -9.05 -12.04
C ILE A 249 6.12 -9.23 -10.51
N PRO A 250 5.54 -10.33 -9.96
CA PRO A 250 5.71 -10.64 -8.54
C PRO A 250 7.14 -11.05 -8.26
N ILE A 251 7.70 -10.68 -7.12
CA ILE A 251 8.99 -11.17 -6.62
C ILE A 251 8.74 -11.85 -5.27
N ALA A 252 9.38 -12.99 -5.04
CA ALA A 252 9.30 -13.69 -3.77
C ALA A 252 9.79 -12.79 -2.62
N TYR A 253 9.12 -12.85 -1.47
CA TYR A 253 9.43 -11.98 -0.32
C TYR A 253 10.81 -12.30 0.33
N ASP A 254 11.32 -13.51 0.09
CA ASP A 254 12.69 -13.90 0.44
C ASP A 254 13.74 -13.43 -0.58
N LEU A 255 13.30 -12.86 -1.72
CA LEU A 255 14.08 -12.34 -2.84
C LEU A 255 14.79 -13.41 -3.68
N SER A 256 14.44 -14.68 -3.51
CA SER A 256 15.11 -15.82 -4.17
C SER A 256 15.05 -15.77 -5.71
N ASP A 257 14.01 -15.16 -6.26
CA ASP A 257 13.76 -15.06 -7.71
C ASP A 257 14.03 -13.66 -8.30
N LEU A 258 14.57 -12.73 -7.49
CA LEU A 258 14.76 -11.34 -7.91
C LEU A 258 15.71 -11.22 -9.11
N VAL A 259 16.89 -11.82 -9.03
CA VAL A 259 17.91 -11.72 -10.10
C VAL A 259 17.44 -12.40 -11.39
N GLU A 260 16.78 -13.55 -11.28
CA GLU A 260 16.20 -14.25 -12.43
C GLU A 260 15.21 -13.35 -13.18
N LYS A 261 14.31 -12.69 -12.46
CA LYS A 261 13.28 -11.83 -13.05
C LYS A 261 13.84 -10.52 -13.61
N LEU A 262 14.90 -9.98 -13.01
CA LEU A 262 15.66 -8.86 -13.58
C LEU A 262 16.26 -9.23 -14.95
N GLU A 263 16.91 -10.39 -15.05
CA GLU A 263 17.45 -10.90 -16.33
C GLU A 263 16.34 -11.23 -17.34
N TRP A 264 15.20 -11.73 -16.88
CA TRP A 264 14.06 -12.01 -17.75
C TRP A 264 13.58 -10.74 -18.46
N VAL A 265 13.43 -9.61 -17.75
CA VAL A 265 13.00 -8.34 -18.38
C VAL A 265 14.01 -7.87 -19.43
N LYS A 266 15.31 -7.96 -19.16
CA LYS A 266 16.36 -7.58 -20.11
C LYS A 266 16.31 -8.39 -21.40
N ASN A 267 15.99 -9.68 -21.30
CA ASN A 267 15.98 -10.61 -22.42
C ASN A 267 14.62 -10.72 -23.14
N ASN A 268 13.56 -10.10 -22.60
CA ASN A 268 12.19 -10.19 -23.11
C ASN A 268 11.53 -8.80 -23.23
N ASP A 269 12.20 -7.87 -23.91
CA ASP A 269 11.82 -6.44 -23.96
C ASP A 269 10.36 -6.20 -24.39
N GLU A 270 9.90 -6.88 -25.44
CA GLU A 270 8.51 -6.72 -25.92
C GLU A 270 7.47 -7.27 -24.93
N ALA A 271 7.77 -8.39 -24.26
CA ALA A 271 6.88 -8.93 -23.23
C ALA A 271 6.87 -8.02 -21.98
N ALA A 272 8.03 -7.47 -21.60
CA ALA A 272 8.14 -6.49 -20.54
C ALA A 272 7.32 -5.21 -20.86
N LYS A 273 7.39 -4.73 -22.10
CA LYS A 273 6.56 -3.61 -22.58
C LYS A 273 5.07 -3.90 -22.44
N GLN A 274 4.62 -5.10 -22.78
CA GLN A 274 3.22 -5.50 -22.62
C GLN A 274 2.78 -5.51 -21.14
N ILE A 275 3.64 -5.94 -20.21
CA ILE A 275 3.36 -5.89 -18.77
C ILE A 275 3.23 -4.45 -18.29
N ALA A 276 4.13 -3.56 -18.74
CA ALA A 276 4.06 -2.14 -18.41
C ALA A 276 2.77 -1.49 -18.96
N GLN A 277 2.33 -1.87 -20.15
CA GLN A 277 1.03 -1.45 -20.70
C GLN A 277 -0.15 -1.97 -19.88
N GLY A 278 -0.10 -3.22 -19.40
CA GLY A 278 -1.12 -3.77 -18.51
C GLY A 278 -1.17 -3.06 -17.15
N ALA A 279 -0.04 -2.56 -16.63
CA ALA A 279 0.00 -1.72 -15.43
C ALA A 279 -0.70 -0.37 -15.65
N LEU A 280 -0.51 0.25 -16.81
CA LEU A 280 -1.21 1.48 -17.19
C LEU A 280 -2.72 1.24 -17.36
N GLU A 281 -3.12 0.10 -17.92
CA GLU A 281 -4.53 -0.28 -18.03
C GLU A 281 -5.17 -0.50 -16.65
N LEU A 282 -4.47 -1.17 -15.73
CA LEU A 282 -4.91 -1.29 -14.34
C LEU A 282 -5.11 0.10 -13.69
N THR A 283 -4.19 1.02 -13.96
CA THR A 283 -4.27 2.40 -13.44
C THR A 283 -5.52 3.13 -13.95
N ARG A 284 -5.80 3.04 -15.25
CA ARG A 284 -6.97 3.70 -15.87
C ARG A 284 -8.30 3.13 -15.41
N THR A 285 -8.33 1.83 -15.14
CA THR A 285 -9.55 1.11 -14.80
C THR A 285 -9.75 1.07 -13.29
N VAL A 286 -8.94 0.27 -12.60
CA VAL A 286 -9.06 -0.02 -11.17
C VAL A 286 -8.69 1.18 -10.32
N PHE A 287 -7.67 1.96 -10.70
CA PHE A 287 -7.27 3.16 -9.94
C PHE A 287 -7.99 4.45 -10.37
N SER A 288 -9.07 4.32 -11.14
CA SER A 288 -9.97 5.45 -11.39
C SER A 288 -10.72 5.85 -10.13
N ALA A 289 -11.14 7.11 -10.07
CA ALA A 289 -11.92 7.65 -8.96
C ALA A 289 -13.27 6.92 -8.82
N ASP A 290 -13.91 6.60 -9.94
CA ASP A 290 -15.20 5.90 -9.97
C ASP A 290 -15.08 4.46 -9.48
N PHE A 291 -14.05 3.74 -9.91
CA PHE A 291 -13.84 2.37 -9.47
C PHE A 291 -13.55 2.29 -7.97
N GLN A 292 -12.71 3.18 -7.43
CA GLN A 292 -12.44 3.24 -5.99
C GLN A 292 -13.72 3.48 -5.16
N ARG A 293 -14.59 4.39 -5.62
CA ARG A 293 -15.89 4.65 -5.01
C ARG A 293 -16.82 3.44 -5.08
N GLN A 294 -16.94 2.84 -6.26
CA GLN A 294 -17.75 1.64 -6.48
C GLN A 294 -17.27 0.48 -5.59
N TYR A 295 -15.97 0.23 -5.55
CA TYR A 295 -15.34 -0.79 -4.73
C TYR A 295 -15.76 -0.65 -3.25
N LEU A 296 -15.71 0.57 -2.68
CA LEU A 296 -16.12 0.78 -1.29
C LEU A 296 -17.60 0.45 -1.07
N ARG A 297 -18.50 0.86 -1.97
CA ARG A 297 -19.94 0.51 -1.87
C ARG A 297 -20.14 -1.00 -1.87
N GLU A 298 -19.43 -1.72 -2.73
CA GLU A 298 -19.50 -3.17 -2.80
C GLU A 298 -18.96 -3.82 -1.52
N GLN A 299 -17.84 -3.36 -0.96
CA GLN A 299 -17.30 -3.90 0.29
C GLN A 299 -18.28 -3.72 1.46
N PHE A 300 -18.89 -2.55 1.62
CA PHE A 300 -19.85 -2.34 2.70
C PHE A 300 -21.12 -3.17 2.54
N SER A 301 -21.59 -3.34 1.30
CA SER A 301 -22.79 -4.14 0.99
C SER A 301 -22.61 -5.64 1.26
N LYS A 302 -21.37 -6.16 1.21
CA LYS A 302 -21.06 -7.57 1.54
C LYS A 302 -21.41 -7.93 2.98
N TYR A 303 -21.11 -7.03 3.91
CA TYR A 303 -21.27 -7.28 5.35
C TYR A 303 -22.64 -6.86 5.87
N ILE A 304 -23.25 -5.85 5.25
CA ILE A 304 -24.55 -5.32 5.64
C ILE A 304 -25.33 -5.05 4.34
N PRO A 305 -26.10 -6.04 3.86
CA PRO A 305 -26.91 -5.86 2.66
C PRO A 305 -27.87 -4.70 2.86
N ILE A 306 -27.87 -3.76 1.91
CA ILE A 306 -28.89 -2.71 1.87
C ILE A 306 -30.22 -3.43 1.63
N LYS A 307 -31.18 -3.27 2.54
CA LYS A 307 -32.55 -3.71 2.26
C LYS A 307 -33.05 -2.87 1.09
N GLU A 308 -33.27 -3.50 -0.05
CA GLU A 308 -34.06 -2.88 -1.12
C GLU A 308 -35.44 -2.54 -0.52
N THR A 309 -35.73 -1.25 -0.48
CA THR A 309 -37.04 -0.69 -0.09
C THR A 309 -38.00 -0.75 -1.25
#